data_AF-A0A674F3F5-F1
#
_entry.id   AF-A0A674F3F5-F1
#
_cell.length_a   1.000
_cell.length_b   1.000
_cell.length_c   1.000
_cell.angle_alpha   90.00
_cell.angle_beta   90.00
_cell.angle_gamma   90.00
#
_symmetry.space_group_name_H-M   'P 1'
#
loop_
_entity.id
_entity.type
_entity.pdbx_description
1 polymer ?
#
loop_
_entity_poly.entity_id
_entity_poly.type
_entity_poly.pdbx_seq_one_letter_code
_entity_poly.pdbx_strand_id
1 'polypeptide(L)'
;MSSVPAPNRSSAGWPRGVSQFGGNKYMSAPAKPLSLERTINLYPLTNYTFGTKEPLYEKDSSVAARFQRMREEFDKLGMRRAVEGVLIVHEHRLPHVLLLIIFVFISR
;
A
#
# COMPACT_ATOMS: atom_id res chain seq x y z
N MET A 1 67.58 5.93 39.77
CA MET A 1 66.20 6.17 40.26
C MET A 1 65.45 6.99 39.21
N SER A 2 64.49 6.35 38.54
CA SER A 2 63.30 6.85 37.81
C SER A 2 63.20 8.29 37.25
N SER A 3 62.82 8.43 35.97
CA SER A 3 61.54 9.08 35.58
C SER A 3 61.18 9.00 34.08
N VAL A 4 60.10 8.24 33.80
CA VAL A 4 58.95 8.42 32.88
C VAL A 4 59.15 8.85 31.40
N PRO A 5 58.69 8.07 30.40
CA PRO A 5 58.36 8.57 29.07
C PRO A 5 56.91 9.11 28.99
N ALA A 6 56.72 10.18 28.21
CA ALA A 6 55.49 10.94 28.04
C ALA A 6 54.31 10.14 27.44
N PRO A 7 53.04 10.51 27.73
CA PRO A 7 51.89 9.86 27.12
C PRO A 7 51.74 10.28 25.65
N ASN A 8 51.87 9.31 24.74
CA ASN A 8 51.61 9.50 23.32
C ASN A 8 50.09 9.71 23.09
N ARG A 9 49.68 10.94 22.79
CA ARG A 9 48.32 11.29 22.34
C ARG A 9 48.31 11.49 20.83
N SER A 10 47.75 10.52 20.13
CA SER A 10 47.09 10.65 18.82
C SER A 10 46.56 9.25 18.48
N SER A 11 45.32 8.98 18.12
CA SER A 11 44.22 9.81 17.67
C SER A 11 43.00 8.90 17.71
N ALA A 12 41.88 9.41 18.23
CA ALA A 12 40.59 8.76 18.15
C ALA A 12 40.27 8.35 16.70
N GLY A 13 39.86 7.11 16.51
CA GLY A 13 39.40 6.59 15.23
C GLY A 13 38.62 5.32 15.45
N TRP A 14 37.30 5.41 15.30
CA TRP A 14 36.38 4.27 15.23
C TRP A 14 36.91 3.23 14.22
N PRO A 15 36.83 1.91 14.51
CA PRO A 15 37.29 0.91 13.56
C PRO A 15 36.39 0.97 12.33
N ARG A 16 36.95 1.41 11.19
CA ARG A 16 36.29 1.21 9.90
C ARG A 16 36.34 -0.28 9.60
N GLY A 17 35.18 -0.94 9.70
CA GLY A 17 35.03 -2.34 9.35
C GLY A 17 35.52 -2.59 7.93
N VAL A 18 36.62 -3.33 7.82
CA VAL A 18 37.02 -4.01 6.59
C VAL A 18 35.91 -5.01 6.28
N SER A 19 35.27 -4.86 5.11
CA SER A 19 34.31 -5.83 4.59
C SER A 19 35.03 -7.14 4.26
N GLN A 20 35.20 -8.01 5.27
CA GLN A 20 35.53 -9.40 5.04
C GLN A 20 34.30 -10.09 4.45
N PHE A 21 34.40 -10.43 3.18
CA PHE A 21 33.61 -11.47 2.53
C PHE A 21 33.79 -12.77 3.34
N GLY A 22 32.86 -13.04 4.25
CA GLY A 22 32.84 -14.23 5.11
C GLY A 22 31.43 -14.37 5.69
N GLY A 23 30.73 -15.43 5.31
CA GLY A 23 29.27 -15.49 5.38
C GLY A 23 28.69 -15.63 6.79
N ASN A 24 27.64 -14.83 7.05
CA ASN A 24 26.66 -15.08 8.10
C ASN A 24 25.24 -14.99 7.50
N LYS A 25 24.65 -16.14 7.14
CA LYS A 25 23.29 -16.26 6.57
C LYS A 25 22.14 -16.14 7.60
N TYR A 26 22.42 -15.78 8.86
CA TYR A 26 21.43 -15.83 9.95
C TYR A 26 21.30 -14.54 10.76
N MET A 27 21.58 -13.38 10.17
CA MET A 27 21.20 -12.10 10.76
C MET A 27 20.17 -11.47 9.82
N SER A 28 18.89 -11.75 10.05
CA SER A 28 17.82 -10.95 9.44
C SER A 28 18.03 -9.51 9.88
N ALA A 29 18.38 -8.63 8.95
CA ALA A 29 18.38 -7.19 9.19
C ALA A 29 17.04 -6.80 9.82
N PRO A 30 17.01 -5.85 10.78
CA PRO A 30 15.76 -5.38 11.37
C PRO A 30 14.85 -4.94 10.23
N ALA A 31 13.71 -5.62 10.08
CA ALA A 31 12.73 -5.29 9.05
C ALA A 31 12.31 -3.84 9.26
N LYS A 32 12.54 -2.98 8.26
CA LYS A 32 12.07 -1.60 8.29
C LYS A 32 10.56 -1.60 8.56
N PRO A 33 10.05 -0.73 9.44
CA PRO A 33 8.63 -0.70 9.74
C PRO A 33 7.84 -0.37 8.47
N LEU A 34 6.87 -1.23 8.12
CA LEU A 34 5.98 -1.10 6.95
C LEU A 34 5.06 0.13 7.01
N SER A 35 5.12 0.91 8.09
CA SER A 35 4.37 2.16 8.29
C SER A 35 4.99 3.34 7.55
N LEU A 36 6.28 3.27 7.21
CA LEU A 36 7.01 4.36 6.57
C LEU A 36 7.18 4.14 5.07
N GLU A 37 7.45 2.91 4.67
CA GLU A 37 7.67 2.54 3.27
C GLU A 37 7.05 1.17 3.01
N ARG A 38 6.02 1.14 2.16
CA ARG A 38 5.33 -0.09 1.78
C ARG A 38 5.52 -0.35 0.30
N THR A 39 6.37 -1.32 -0.01
CA THR A 39 6.56 -1.81 -1.37
C THR A 39 5.33 -2.62 -1.80
N ILE A 40 4.71 -2.24 -2.91
CA ILE A 40 3.61 -2.98 -3.54
C ILE A 40 4.06 -3.39 -4.95
N ASN A 41 3.87 -4.67 -5.27
CA ASN A 41 4.19 -5.19 -6.60
C ASN A 41 3.04 -4.89 -7.55
N LEU A 42 3.38 -4.36 -8.73
CA LEU A 42 2.43 -4.14 -9.82
C LEU A 42 2.77 -5.08 -10.96
N TYR A 43 1.75 -5.47 -11.72
CA TYR A 43 1.89 -6.31 -12.91
C TYR A 43 1.30 -5.62 -14.15
N PRO A 44 1.75 -5.99 -15.36
CA PRO A 44 1.25 -5.42 -16.61
C PRO A 44 -0.27 -5.55 -16.74
N LEU A 45 -0.93 -4.55 -17.32
CA LEU A 45 -2.37 -4.62 -17.64
C LEU A 45 -2.72 -5.85 -18.48
N THR A 46 -1.84 -6.26 -19.39
CA THR A 46 -1.99 -7.44 -20.26
C THR A 46 -2.07 -8.77 -19.51
N ASN A 47 -1.69 -8.83 -18.23
CA ASN A 47 -1.80 -10.04 -17.40
C ASN A 47 -3.23 -10.26 -16.87
N TYR A 48 -4.12 -9.30 -17.07
CA TYR A 48 -5.50 -9.36 -16.59
C TYR A 48 -6.47 -9.44 -17.77
N THR A 49 -7.43 -10.35 -17.70
CA THR A 49 -8.50 -10.49 -18.68
C THR A 49 -9.80 -9.93 -18.12
N PHE A 50 -10.51 -9.15 -18.92
CA PHE A 50 -11.81 -8.57 -18.54
C PHE A 50 -12.92 -9.45 -19.09
N GLY A 51 -13.53 -10.25 -18.21
CA GLY A 51 -14.72 -11.00 -18.52
C GLY A 51 -15.97 -10.11 -18.54
N THR A 52 -16.98 -10.52 -19.29
CA THR A 52 -18.34 -9.96 -19.21
C THR A 52 -19.13 -10.72 -18.15
N LYS A 53 -19.81 -9.99 -17.27
CA LYS A 53 -20.77 -10.55 -16.32
C LYS A 53 -22.18 -10.06 -16.64
N GLU A 54 -23.18 -10.76 -16.12
CA GLU A 54 -24.57 -10.29 -16.17
C GLU A 54 -24.70 -8.86 -15.58
N PRO A 55 -25.59 -8.02 -16.15
CA PRO A 55 -25.83 -6.68 -15.63
C PRO A 55 -26.13 -6.70 -14.13
N LEU A 56 -25.35 -5.93 -13.37
CA LEU A 56 -25.61 -5.73 -11.96
C LEU A 56 -26.59 -4.56 -11.82
N TYR A 57 -27.82 -4.86 -11.41
CA TYR A 57 -28.79 -3.81 -11.11
C TYR A 57 -28.42 -3.10 -9.81
N GLU A 58 -28.45 -1.77 -9.85
CA GLU A 58 -28.34 -0.98 -8.64
C GLU A 58 -29.55 -1.23 -7.75
N LYS A 59 -29.32 -1.21 -6.43
CA LYS A 59 -30.40 -1.38 -5.44
C LYS A 59 -31.43 -0.24 -5.50
N ASP A 60 -31.05 0.91 -6.05
CA ASP A 60 -31.91 2.08 -6.19
C ASP A 60 -32.15 2.37 -7.66
N SER A 61 -33.42 2.39 -8.07
CA SER A 61 -33.82 2.77 -9.42
C SER A 61 -33.63 4.27 -9.70
N SER A 62 -33.42 5.08 -8.66
CA SER A 62 -33.21 6.51 -8.78
C SER A 62 -32.41 7.08 -7.60
N VAL A 63 -31.85 8.26 -7.82
CA VAL A 63 -31.17 9.04 -6.79
C VAL A 63 -32.10 9.35 -5.60
N ALA A 64 -33.39 9.63 -5.86
CA ALA A 64 -34.36 9.91 -4.81
C ALA A 64 -34.61 8.69 -3.90
N ALA A 65 -34.81 7.52 -4.49
CA ALA A 65 -34.96 6.26 -3.75
C ALA A 65 -33.73 5.96 -2.89
N ARG A 66 -32.53 6.24 -3.42
CA ARG A 66 -31.27 6.08 -2.68
C ARG A 66 -31.22 6.96 -1.42
N PHE A 67 -31.61 8.22 -1.52
CA PHE A 67 -31.64 9.11 -0.37
C PHE A 67 -32.68 8.70 0.67
N GLN A 68 -33.87 8.29 0.22
CA GLN A 68 -34.92 7.80 1.10
C GLN A 68 -34.45 6.58 1.90
N ARG A 69 -33.85 5.58 1.23
CA ARG A 69 -33.31 4.41 1.92
C ARG A 69 -32.19 4.78 2.89
N MET A 70 -31.28 5.70 2.52
CA MET A 70 -30.22 6.13 3.43
C MET A 70 -30.76 6.75 4.71
N ARG A 71 -31.88 7.49 4.64
CA ARG A 71 -32.55 8.04 5.83
C ARG A 71 -33.14 6.94 6.71
N GLU A 72 -33.88 6.01 6.10
CA GLU A 72 -34.51 4.91 6.83
C GLU A 72 -33.49 3.95 7.46
N GLU A 73 -32.36 3.69 6.78
CA GLU A 73 -31.25 2.92 7.33
C GLU A 73 -30.59 3.66 8.49
N PHE A 74 -30.45 4.98 8.40
CA PHE A 74 -29.88 5.79 9.46
C PHE A 74 -30.73 5.77 10.74
N ASP A 75 -32.05 5.90 10.61
CA ASP A 75 -32.96 5.88 11.77
C ASP A 75 -32.96 4.52 12.50
N LYS A 76 -32.67 3.42 11.77
CA LYS A 76 -32.68 2.05 12.33
C LYS A 76 -31.31 1.57 12.81
N LEU A 77 -30.25 1.89 12.07
CA LEU A 77 -28.91 1.30 12.22
C LEU A 77 -27.82 2.35 12.53
N GLY A 78 -28.16 3.63 12.47
CA GLY A 78 -27.23 4.74 12.64
C GLY A 78 -26.34 4.97 11.43
N MET A 79 -25.12 5.44 11.66
CA MET A 79 -24.21 5.87 10.59
C MET A 79 -23.85 4.70 9.65
N ARG A 80 -24.07 4.92 8.36
CA ARG A 80 -23.71 3.95 7.31
C ARG A 80 -22.19 3.73 7.27
N ARG A 81 -21.78 2.46 7.11
CA ARG A 81 -20.38 2.06 6.89
C ARG A 81 -20.23 1.51 5.47
N ALA A 82 -19.23 2.01 4.73
CA ALA A 82 -18.90 1.57 3.38
C ALA A 82 -17.39 1.39 3.23
N VAL A 83 -16.98 0.51 2.32
CA VAL A 83 -15.57 0.28 1.97
C VAL A 83 -15.43 0.27 0.46
N GLU A 84 -14.33 0.84 -0.03
CA GLU A 84 -13.97 0.86 -1.45
C GLU A 84 -12.58 0.24 -1.61
N GLY A 85 -12.39 -0.49 -2.70
CA GLY A 85 -11.12 -1.11 -3.05
C GLY A 85 -10.42 -0.34 -4.16
N VAL A 86 -9.12 -0.09 -4.01
CA VAL A 86 -8.27 0.49 -5.06
C VAL A 86 -7.44 -0.63 -5.68
N LEU A 87 -7.66 -0.90 -6.95
CA LEU A 87 -6.88 -1.88 -7.72
C LEU A 87 -5.91 -1.13 -8.63
N ILE A 88 -4.64 -1.54 -8.61
CA ILE A 88 -3.54 -0.87 -9.33
C ILE A 88 -2.84 -1.89 -10.24
N VAL A 89 -2.64 -1.52 -11.50
CA VAL A 89 -1.85 -2.25 -12.49
C VAL A 89 -0.81 -1.32 -13.11
N HIS A 90 0.08 -1.81 -13.98
CA HIS A 90 0.96 -0.91 -14.73
C HIS A 90 0.91 -1.14 -16.24
N GLU A 91 1.16 -0.08 -17.00
CA GLU A 91 1.40 -0.14 -18.43
C GLU A 91 2.51 0.84 -18.76
N HIS A 92 3.50 0.45 -19.58
CA HIS A 92 4.66 1.31 -19.89
C HIS A 92 5.40 1.89 -18.65
N ARG A 93 5.38 1.17 -17.52
CA ARG A 93 5.90 1.59 -16.19
C ARG A 93 5.15 2.74 -15.51
N LEU A 94 3.92 3.00 -15.94
CA LEU A 94 3.02 3.95 -15.31
C LEU A 94 1.93 3.19 -14.55
N PRO A 95 1.69 3.51 -13.25
CA PRO A 95 0.62 2.90 -12.48
C PRO A 95 -0.76 3.40 -12.96
N HIS A 96 -1.71 2.49 -13.11
CA HIS A 96 -3.09 2.76 -13.52
C HIS A 96 -4.05 2.24 -12.46
N VAL A 97 -5.08 3.03 -12.15
CA VAL A 97 -6.17 2.62 -11.24
C VAL A 97 -7.31 2.04 -12.07
N LEU A 98 -7.81 0.86 -11.69
CA LEU A 98 -8.97 0.27 -12.33
C LEU A 98 -10.25 0.91 -11.81
N LEU A 99 -11.07 1.42 -12.73
CA LEU A 99 -12.37 2.01 -12.44
C LEU A 99 -13.48 1.11 -12.97
N LEU A 100 -14.53 0.92 -12.18
CA LEU A 100 -15.74 0.26 -12.64
C LEU A 100 -16.69 1.32 -13.20
N ILE A 101 -16.91 1.29 -14.51
CA ILE A 101 -17.86 2.17 -15.17
C ILE A 101 -19.24 1.49 -15.08
N ILE A 102 -20.12 2.07 -14.25
CA ILE A 102 -21.54 1.70 -14.21
C ILE A 102 -22.33 2.56 -15.20
N PHE A 103 -22.97 1.91 -16.18
CA PHE A 103 -24.02 2.55 -16.95
C PHE A 103 -25.32 2.44 -16.14
N VAL A 104 -25.76 3.51 -15.50
CA VAL A 104 -27.11 3.58 -14.95
C VAL A 104 -28.07 3.61 -16.13
N PHE A 105 -28.69 2.47 -16.43
CA PHE A 105 -29.76 2.38 -17.42
C PHE A 105 -31.00 3.02 -16.80
N ILE A 106 -31.05 4.36 -16.80
CA ILE A 106 -32.28 5.08 -16.50
C ILE A 106 -33.20 4.80 -17.69
N SER A 107 -34.10 3.82 -17.56
CA SER A 107 -35.22 3.67 -18.48
C SER A 107 -35.90 5.04 -18.59
N ARG A 108 -35.80 5.63 -19.78
CA ARG A 108 -36.71 6.69 -20.17
C ARG A 108 -38.10 6.13 -20.37
#